data_AF-A0A7J3P176-F1
#
_entry.id   AF-A0A7J3P176-F1
#
_cell.length_a   1.000
_cell.length_b   1.000
_cell.length_c   1.000
_cell.angle_alpha   90.00
_cell.angle_beta   90.00
_cell.angle_gamma   90.00
#
_symmetry.space_group_name_H-M   'P 1'
#
loop_
_entity.id
_entity.type
_entity.pdbx_description
1 polymer ?
#
loop_
_entity_poly.entity_id
_entity_poly.type
_entity_poly.pdbx_seq_one_letter_code
_entity_poly.pdbx_strand_id
1 'polypeptide(L)'
;NVSIEAQDVSYLELLMPPESRFEYPVREGYTAIAYVLEGEVLVPESPEKSLRVRERSAVLFEREGDRVVVKAGESPARLILLSGRPIGEPIAWYGPIVMNTREELIQAFRELREGTFVKHKATEVDDLNP
;
A
#
# COMPACT_ATOMS: atom_id res chain seq x y z
N ASN A 1 -27.18 2.06 -12.92
CA ASN A 1 -26.52 0.81 -12.47
C ASN A 1 -25.15 1.18 -11.96
N VAL A 2 -24.94 1.18 -10.64
CA VAL A 2 -23.61 1.40 -10.05
C VAL A 2 -23.01 0.02 -9.79
N SER A 3 -21.89 -0.30 -10.45
CA SER A 3 -21.06 -1.44 -10.12
C SER A 3 -20.07 -1.02 -9.03
N ILE A 4 -20.10 -1.70 -7.89
CA ILE A 4 -19.12 -1.52 -6.83
C ILE A 4 -18.06 -2.59 -7.02
N GLU A 5 -16.85 -2.19 -7.40
CA GLU A 5 -15.67 -3.05 -7.33
C GLU A 5 -14.85 -2.64 -6.10
N ALA A 6 -15.02 -3.37 -5.00
CA ALA A 6 -14.18 -3.19 -3.83
C ALA A 6 -12.77 -3.73 -4.12
N GLN A 7 -11.76 -2.89 -3.94
CA GLN A 7 -10.37 -3.35 -3.98
C GLN A 7 -10.05 -4.08 -2.68
N ASP A 8 -9.58 -5.33 -2.80
CA ASP A 8 -9.15 -6.13 -1.67
C ASP A 8 -7.73 -5.71 -1.29
N VAL A 9 -7.63 -4.94 -0.21
CA VAL A 9 -6.38 -4.34 0.30
C VAL A 9 -6.27 -4.61 1.80
N SER A 10 -5.10 -5.08 2.23
CA SER A 10 -4.72 -5.17 3.64
C SER A 10 -3.74 -4.06 4.00
N TYR A 11 -3.98 -3.42 5.14
CA TYR A 11 -3.08 -2.47 5.79
C TYR A 11 -2.81 -2.96 7.20
N LEU A 12 -1.55 -3.21 7.53
CA LEU A 12 -1.14 -3.59 8.87
C LEU A 12 0.00 -2.69 9.32
N GLU A 13 -0.13 -2.18 10.54
CA GLU A 13 0.99 -1.61 11.27
C GLU A 13 1.49 -2.66 12.28
N LEU A 14 2.78 -2.95 12.23
CA LEU A 14 3.43 -3.98 13.02
C LEU A 14 4.42 -3.32 13.99
N LEU A 15 4.24 -3.58 15.27
CA LEU A 15 5.21 -3.28 16.31
C LEU A 15 5.83 -4.61 16.75
N MET A 16 7.08 -4.82 16.37
CA MET A 16 7.79 -6.08 16.57
C MET A 16 8.80 -5.95 17.71
N PRO A 17 8.68 -6.75 18.79
CA PRO A 17 9.76 -6.88 19.78
C PRO A 17 11.06 -7.40 19.13
N PRO A 18 12.22 -7.19 19.78
CA PRO A 18 13.50 -7.74 19.33
C PRO A 18 13.40 -9.23 19.01
N GLU A 19 14.05 -9.62 17.91
CA GLU A 19 14.17 -11.00 17.43
C GLU A 19 12.84 -11.74 17.14
N SER A 20 11.70 -11.07 17.29
CA SER A 20 10.40 -11.66 17.00
C SER A 20 10.24 -11.94 15.51
N ARG A 21 9.47 -12.99 15.19
CA ARG A 21 9.13 -13.37 13.82
C ARG A 21 7.64 -13.15 13.60
N PHE A 22 7.32 -12.56 12.46
CA PHE A 22 5.95 -12.34 12.01
C PHE A 22 5.74 -13.02 10.67
N GLU A 23 4.60 -13.69 10.54
CA GLU A 23 4.15 -14.31 9.30
C GLU A 23 2.71 -13.87 9.02
N TYR A 24 2.46 -13.46 7.78
CA TYR A 24 1.13 -13.04 7.35
C TYR A 24 0.76 -13.70 6.02
N PRO A 25 -0.41 -14.34 5.92
CA PRO A 25 -0.86 -14.89 4.66
C PRO A 25 -1.13 -13.77 3.66
N VAL A 26 -0.61 -13.93 2.44
CA VAL A 26 -0.87 -13.03 1.31
C VAL A 26 -1.37 -13.90 0.16
N ARG A 27 -2.46 -13.49 -0.49
CA ARG A 27 -2.98 -14.25 -1.62
C ARG A 27 -2.00 -14.23 -2.78
N GLU A 28 -1.85 -15.38 -3.44
CA GLU A 28 -1.00 -15.50 -4.63
C GLU A 28 -1.39 -14.45 -5.69
N GLY A 29 -0.39 -13.83 -6.32
CA GLY A 29 -0.59 -12.77 -7.30
C GLY A 29 -0.84 -11.38 -6.70
N TYR A 30 -1.02 -11.24 -5.38
CA TYR A 30 -1.17 -9.92 -4.76
C TYR A 30 0.17 -9.20 -4.71
N THR A 31 0.15 -7.89 -4.88
CA THR A 31 1.32 -7.07 -4.56
C THR A 31 1.42 -6.99 -3.04
N ALA A 32 2.60 -7.23 -2.47
CA ALA A 32 2.88 -7.01 -1.05
C ALA A 32 4.13 -6.14 -0.89
N ILE A 33 4.03 -5.12 -0.04
CA ILE A 33 5.11 -4.17 0.25
C ILE A 33 5.20 -3.98 1.76
N ALA A 34 6.40 -4.14 2.31
CA ALA A 34 6.70 -3.71 3.67
C ALA A 34 7.51 -2.42 3.65
N TYR A 35 7.16 -1.46 4.49
CA TYR A 35 7.92 -0.23 4.72
C TYR A 35 8.39 -0.19 6.18
N VAL A 36 9.69 -0.21 6.40
CA VAL A 36 10.28 -0.18 7.74
C VAL A 36 10.31 1.26 8.23
N LEU A 37 9.54 1.59 9.25
CA LEU A 37 9.48 2.91 9.86
C LEU A 37 10.66 3.13 10.80
N GLU A 38 10.93 2.16 11.68
CA GLU A 38 11.94 2.24 12.74
C GLU A 38 12.64 0.89 12.90
N GLY A 39 13.94 0.93 13.23
CA GLY A 39 14.75 -0.27 13.48
C GLY A 39 15.16 -1.00 12.20
N GLU A 40 15.23 -2.33 12.26
CA GLU A 40 15.57 -3.17 11.12
C GLU A 40 14.82 -4.51 11.17
N VAL A 41 14.59 -5.06 9.99
CA VAL A 41 14.04 -6.40 9.82
C VAL A 41 14.92 -7.24 8.90
N LEU A 42 14.85 -8.55 9.08
CA LEU A 42 15.42 -9.57 8.23
C LEU A 42 14.28 -10.23 7.45
N VAL A 43 14.39 -10.22 6.13
CA VAL A 43 13.47 -10.88 5.22
C VAL A 43 14.15 -12.13 4.68
N PRO A 44 13.63 -13.35 4.93
CA PRO A 44 14.21 -14.57 4.39
C PRO A 44 14.22 -14.56 2.86
N GLU A 45 15.37 -14.83 2.24
CA GLU A 45 15.50 -15.04 0.78
C GLU A 45 15.70 -16.52 0.44
N SER A 46 16.37 -17.25 1.34
CA SER A 46 16.59 -18.70 1.26
C SER A 46 16.80 -19.27 2.67
N PRO A 47 16.90 -20.60 2.86
CA PRO A 47 17.13 -21.20 4.18
C PRO A 47 18.37 -20.66 4.91
N GLU A 48 19.39 -20.20 4.18
CA GLU A 48 20.66 -19.72 4.76
C GLU A 48 20.90 -18.21 4.55
N LYS A 49 20.00 -17.52 3.86
CA LYS A 49 20.18 -16.12 3.48
C LYS A 49 18.96 -15.29 3.85
N SER A 50 19.21 -14.15 4.46
CA SER A 50 18.19 -13.15 4.72
C SER A 50 18.66 -11.78 4.28
N LEU A 51 17.77 -11.04 3.63
CA LEU A 51 17.95 -9.63 3.31
C LEU A 51 17.75 -8.80 4.57
N ARG A 52 18.74 -7.99 4.93
CA ARG A 52 18.62 -7.01 6.00
C ARG A 52 18.07 -5.70 5.46
N VAL A 53 16.99 -5.23 6.07
CA VAL A 53 16.24 -4.04 5.64
C VAL A 53 16.19 -3.08 6.81
N ARG A 54 16.80 -1.91 6.64
CA ARG A 54 16.84 -0.87 7.66
C ARG A 54 15.62 0.05 7.55
N GLU A 55 15.36 0.81 8.60
CA GLU A 55 14.38 1.89 8.61
C GLU A 55 14.49 2.83 7.41
N ARG A 56 13.35 3.44 7.06
CA ARG A 56 13.14 4.29 5.88
C ARG A 56 13.35 3.58 4.54
N SER A 57 13.25 2.25 4.54
CA SER A 57 13.37 1.43 3.33
C SER A 57 12.10 0.64 3.08
N ALA A 58 11.79 0.43 1.80
CA ALA A 58 10.71 -0.43 1.34
C ALA A 58 11.27 -1.76 0.83
N VAL A 59 10.48 -2.82 1.00
CA VAL A 59 10.71 -4.14 0.41
C VAL A 59 9.48 -4.48 -0.40
N LEU A 60 9.68 -4.77 -1.68
CA LEU A 60 8.67 -5.38 -2.53
C LEU A 60 8.88 -6.89 -2.50
N PHE A 61 7.84 -7.62 -2.14
CA PHE A 61 7.86 -9.08 -2.18
C PHE A 61 7.50 -9.58 -3.57
N GLU A 62 8.02 -10.75 -3.93
CA GLU A 62 7.56 -11.48 -5.12
C GLU A 62 6.06 -11.80 -4.98
N ARG A 63 5.37 -11.85 -6.13
CA ARG A 63 3.93 -12.17 -6.16
C ARG A 63 3.66 -13.68 -6.11
N GLU A 64 4.69 -14.49 -6.34
CA GLU A 64 4.66 -15.94 -6.17
C GLU A 64 4.80 -16.27 -4.67
N GLY A 65 3.94 -17.16 -4.17
CA GLY A 65 3.89 -17.54 -2.77
C GLY A 65 2.61 -17.10 -2.06
N ASP A 66 2.44 -17.56 -0.82
CA ASP A 66 1.20 -17.43 -0.04
C ASP A 66 1.37 -16.66 1.28
N ARG A 67 2.57 -16.12 1.55
CA ARG A 67 2.90 -15.47 2.81
C ARG A 67 4.05 -14.47 2.72
N VAL A 68 4.00 -13.48 3.60
CA VAL A 68 5.12 -12.60 3.94
C VAL A 68 5.71 -13.05 5.27
N VAL A 69 7.04 -13.14 5.33
CA VAL A 69 7.79 -13.46 6.55
C VAL A 69 8.79 -12.35 6.81
N VAL A 70 8.79 -11.83 8.04
CA VAL A 70 9.77 -10.86 8.52
C VAL A 70 10.21 -11.22 9.94
N LYS A 71 11.47 -10.95 10.26
CA LYS A 71 12.02 -11.08 11.62
C LYS A 71 12.60 -9.74 12.06
N ALA A 72 12.32 -9.28 13.27
CA ALA A 72 13.02 -8.12 13.83
C ALA A 72 14.51 -8.44 14.09
N GLY A 73 15.36 -7.41 14.00
CA GLY A 73 16.75 -7.48 14.44
C GLY A 73 16.89 -7.54 15.96
N GLU A 74 18.06 -7.13 16.46
CA GLU A 74 18.38 -7.11 17.90
C GLU A 74 17.62 -6.01 18.67
N SER A 75 17.06 -5.04 17.96
CA SER A 75 16.24 -3.96 18.52
C SER A 75 14.78 -4.13 18.07
N PRO A 76 13.81 -3.49 18.76
CA PRO A 76 12.43 -3.44 18.28
C PRO A 76 12.36 -2.85 16.87
N ALA A 77 11.40 -3.31 16.08
CA ALA A 77 11.15 -2.79 14.74
C ALA A 77 9.69 -2.37 14.58
N ARG A 78 9.46 -1.33 13.79
CA ARG A 78 8.13 -0.86 13.42
C ARG A 78 8.02 -0.79 11.91
N LEU A 79 6.99 -1.38 11.34
CA LEU A 79 6.79 -1.42 9.89
C LEU A 79 5.32 -1.37 9.51
N ILE A 80 5.05 -0.92 8.29
CA ILE A 80 3.75 -1.03 7.64
C ILE A 80 3.85 -2.15 6.61
N LEU A 81 2.89 -3.08 6.62
CA LEU A 81 2.69 -4.06 5.56
C LEU A 81 1.43 -3.69 4.78
N LEU A 82 1.58 -3.50 3.48
CA LEU A 82 0.50 -3.30 2.52
C LEU A 82 0.41 -4.53 1.62
N SER A 83 -0.78 -5.04 1.38
CA SER A 83 -0.99 -6.00 0.30
C SER A 83 -2.30 -5.77 -0.42
N GLY A 84 -2.38 -6.12 -1.70
CA GLY A 84 -3.61 -5.98 -2.45
C GLY A 84 -3.54 -6.52 -3.86
N ARG A 85 -4.71 -6.73 -4.46
CA ARG A 85 -4.82 -7.16 -5.85
C ARG A 85 -4.21 -6.09 -6.77
N PRO A 86 -3.32 -6.46 -7.72
CA PRO A 86 -2.87 -5.52 -8.74
C PRO A 86 -4.07 -5.05 -9.58
N ILE A 87 -4.22 -3.74 -9.74
CA ILE A 87 -5.32 -3.14 -10.51
C ILE A 87 -5.20 -3.49 -12.00
N GLY A 88 -3.98 -3.55 -12.53
CA GLY A 88 -3.72 -3.98 -13.92
C GLY A 88 -4.10 -2.94 -14.99
N GLU A 89 -4.52 -1.75 -14.59
CA GLU A 89 -4.84 -0.66 -15.50
C GLU A 89 -3.62 0.24 -15.79
N PRO A 90 -3.59 0.93 -16.94
CA PRO A 90 -2.56 1.95 -17.21
C PRO A 90 -2.57 3.06 -16.15
N ILE A 91 -1.40 3.63 -15.89
CA ILE A 91 -1.21 4.74 -14.94
C ILE A 91 -0.65 5.93 -15.70
N ALA A 92 -1.40 7.04 -15.69
CA ALA A 92 -0.96 8.36 -16.12
C ALA A 92 -0.92 9.30 -14.90
N TRP A 93 0.27 9.70 -14.48
CA TRP A 93 0.48 10.46 -13.25
C TRP A 93 1.28 11.74 -13.51
N TYR A 94 0.83 12.84 -12.92
CA TYR A 94 1.60 14.07 -12.81
C TYR A 94 1.19 14.83 -11.55
N GLY A 95 2.15 15.09 -10.65
CA GLY A 95 1.92 15.83 -9.40
C GLY A 95 0.82 15.19 -8.52
N PRO A 96 -0.24 15.91 -8.15
CA PRO A 96 -1.27 15.39 -7.24
C PRO A 96 -2.36 14.55 -7.93
N ILE A 97 -2.31 14.37 -9.25
CA ILE A 97 -3.39 13.71 -10.02
C ILE A 97 -2.87 12.43 -10.66
N VAL A 98 -3.59 11.33 -10.42
CA VAL A 98 -3.42 10.02 -11.06
C VAL A 98 -4.68 9.71 -11.85
N MET A 99 -4.52 9.33 -13.13
CA MET A 99 -5.56 8.89 -14.07
C MET A 99 -5.07 7.66 -14.84
N ASN A 100 -5.87 7.13 -15.78
CA ASN A 100 -5.47 6.00 -16.61
C ASN A 100 -4.82 6.43 -17.93
N THR A 101 -5.23 7.57 -18.50
CA THR A 101 -4.71 8.09 -19.79
C THR A 101 -4.14 9.51 -19.70
N ARG A 102 -3.34 9.90 -20.70
CA ARG A 102 -2.78 11.25 -20.79
C ARG A 102 -3.86 12.31 -21.03
N GLU A 103 -4.87 11.95 -21.82
CA GLU A 103 -6.01 12.80 -22.16
C GLU A 103 -6.84 13.11 -20.91
N GLU A 104 -7.13 12.10 -20.08
CA GLU A 104 -7.79 12.26 -18.78
C GLU A 104 -6.96 13.15 -17.85
N LEU A 105 -5.64 12.96 -17.80
CA LEU A 105 -4.75 13.78 -16.98
C LEU A 105 -4.78 15.27 -17.42
N ILE A 106 -4.75 15.54 -18.73
CA ILE A 106 -4.84 16.90 -19.27
C ILE A 106 -6.20 17.55 -18.95
N GLN A 107 -7.28 16.78 -19.10
CA GLN A 107 -8.62 17.22 -18.73
C GLN A 107 -8.70 17.55 -17.23
N ALA A 108 -8.24 16.64 -16.37
CA ALA A 108 -8.22 16.80 -14.92
C ALA A 108 -7.50 18.07 -14.47
N PHE A 109 -6.33 18.37 -15.04
CA PHE A 109 -5.61 19.60 -14.75
C PHE A 109 -6.32 20.87 -15.22
N ARG A 110 -7.03 20.81 -16.35
CA ARG A 110 -7.85 21.93 -16.83
C ARG A 110 -8.96 22.23 -15.83
N GLU A 111 -9.68 21.20 -15.41
CA GLU A 111 -10.75 21.31 -14.44
C GLU A 111 -10.26 21.79 -13.07
N LEU A 112 -9.07 21.36 -12.64
CA LEU A 112 -8.46 21.87 -11.41
C LEU A 112 -8.18 23.37 -11.50
N ARG A 113 -7.64 23.86 -12.63
CA ARG A 113 -7.42 25.31 -12.85
C ARG A 113 -8.71 26.11 -12.92
N GLU A 114 -9.77 25.51 -13.44
CA GLU A 114 -11.09 26.13 -13.57
C GLU A 114 -11.94 26.02 -12.28
N GLY A 115 -11.48 25.28 -11.28
CA GLY A 115 -12.24 25.01 -10.05
C GLY A 115 -13.41 24.05 -10.23
N THR A 116 -13.43 23.26 -11.31
CA THR A 116 -14.51 22.33 -11.71
C THR A 116 -14.14 20.85 -11.58
N PHE A 117 -13.00 20.55 -10.94
CA PHE A 117 -12.49 19.19 -10.74
C PHE A 117 -13.45 18.33 -9.90
N VAL A 118 -13.97 18.88 -8.80
CA VAL A 118 -14.97 18.19 -7.95
C VAL A 118 -16.34 18.30 -8.61
N LYS A 119 -16.87 17.18 -9.11
CA LYS A 119 -18.15 17.14 -9.86
C LYS A 119 -19.38 17.20 -8.97
N HIS A 120 -19.27 16.69 -7.75
CA HIS A 120 -20.33 16.70 -6.76
C HIS A 120 -19.79 17.31 -5.48
N LYS A 121 -20.33 18.46 -5.07
CA LYS A 121 -20.07 18.98 -3.73
C LYS A 121 -20.75 18.03 -2.75
N ALA A 122 -19.96 17.41 -1.87
CA ALA A 122 -20.53 16.71 -0.72
C ALA A 122 -21.34 17.73 0.10
N THR A 123 -22.58 17.38 0.41
CA THR A 123 -23.41 18.15 1.33
C THR A 123 -23.23 17.53 2.71
N GLU A 124 -23.16 18.36 3.74
CA GLU A 124 -23.07 17.93 5.13
C GLU A 124 -24.27 17.02 5.46
N VAL A 125 -24.01 15.83 5.99
CA VAL A 125 -25.05 15.03 6.63
C VAL A 125 -25.06 15.49 8.08
N ASP A 126 -26.13 16.19 8.48
CA ASP A 126 -26.32 16.61 9.86
C ASP A 126 -26.74 15.39 10.68
N ASP A 127 -25.74 14.60 11.10
CA ASP A 127 -25.91 13.38 11.92
C ASP A 127 -26.33 13.70 13.38
N LEU A 128 -26.76 14.93 13.67
CA LEU A 128 -27.14 15.40 15.02
C LEU A 128 -28.65 15.52 15.23
N ASN A 129 -29.47 14.69 14.57
CA ASN A 129 -30.84 14.47 15.03
C ASN A 129 -31.29 13.00 14.85
N PRO A 130 -31.03 12.11 15.83
CA PRO A 130 -31.67 10.80 15.90
C PRO A 130 -33.18 10.88 16.16
#